data_AF-A0A251ZSH5-F1
#
_entry.id   AF-A0A251ZSH5-F1
#
_cell.length_a   1.000
_cell.length_b   1.000
_cell.length_c   1.000
_cell.angle_alpha   90.00
_cell.angle_beta   90.00
_cell.angle_gamma   90.00
#
_symmetry.space_group_name_H-M   'P 1'
#
loop_
_entity.id
_entity.type
_entity.pdbx_description
1 polymer ?
#
loop_
_entity_poly.entity_id
_entity_poly.type
_entity_poly.pdbx_seq_one_letter_code
_entity_poly.pdbx_strand_id
1 'polypeptide(L)'
;MIIGDPYQIAIQVEQIDILCSPSGMFNFIINDIFIPGKGVTIDLYMVISSLKESLEAGLKKIDGDIGDIPIEEIDLSEGEFKNLISLDNEGVLYDYGCDFLLGFDGNEERLIYTVDYAKSYAETRYPKGTVEKLIRKLPLAESLTIDKTNGVIITKIN
;
A
#
# COMPACT_ATOMS: atom_id res chain seq x y z
N MET A 1 -8.56 -11.77 -3.59
CA MET A 1 -8.92 -11.64 -2.17
C MET A 1 -8.92 -10.18 -1.74
N ILE A 2 -9.79 -9.81 -0.81
CA ILE A 2 -9.78 -8.50 -0.13
C ILE A 2 -9.44 -8.72 1.35
N ILE A 3 -8.50 -7.94 1.88
CA ILE A 3 -8.05 -7.99 3.27
C ILE A 3 -8.33 -6.64 3.91
N GLY A 4 -9.09 -6.59 5.00
CA GLY A 4 -9.49 -5.35 5.67
C GLY A 4 -10.98 -5.02 5.47
N ASP A 5 -11.35 -3.76 5.69
CA ASP A 5 -12.70 -3.24 5.48
C ASP A 5 -12.69 -2.28 4.28
N PRO A 6 -13.27 -2.64 3.13
CA PRO A 6 -13.22 -1.80 1.92
C PRO A 6 -13.92 -0.45 2.09
N TYR A 7 -14.79 -0.28 3.08
CA TYR A 7 -15.45 0.99 3.37
C TYR A 7 -14.59 1.93 4.24
N GLN A 8 -13.45 1.45 4.75
CA GLN A 8 -12.48 2.24 5.50
C GLN A 8 -11.12 2.14 4.82
N ILE A 9 -10.43 1.02 5.06
CA ILE A 9 -9.18 0.67 4.40
C ILE A 9 -9.05 -0.85 4.24
N ALA A 10 -8.73 -1.27 3.02
CA ALA A 10 -8.44 -2.65 2.68
C ALA A 10 -7.37 -2.73 1.59
N ILE A 11 -6.91 -3.95 1.32
CA ILE A 11 -6.05 -4.26 0.19
C ILE A 11 -6.70 -5.38 -0.62
N GLN A 12 -6.83 -5.17 -1.92
CA GLN A 12 -7.13 -6.22 -2.87
C GLN A 12 -5.83 -6.82 -3.40
N VAL A 13 -5.75 -8.15 -3.37
CA VAL A 13 -4.69 -8.92 -4.01
C VAL A 13 -5.34 -10.03 -4.83
N GLU A 14 -5.08 -10.08 -6.13
CA GLU A 14 -5.49 -11.21 -6.99
C GLU A 14 -4.30 -11.66 -7.80
N GLN A 15 -3.79 -12.87 -7.57
CA GLN A 15 -2.85 -13.51 -8.47
C GLN A 15 -3.59 -14.04 -9.69
N ILE A 16 -3.19 -13.58 -10.86
CA ILE A 16 -3.80 -13.92 -12.16
C ILE A 16 -2.84 -14.78 -12.99
N ASP A 17 -1.53 -14.57 -12.81
CA ASP A 17 -0.51 -15.27 -13.56
C ASP A 17 0.77 -15.51 -12.74
N ILE A 18 1.68 -16.30 -13.31
CA ILE A 18 3.07 -16.42 -12.88
C ILE A 18 3.92 -16.10 -14.11
N LEU A 19 4.50 -14.91 -14.13
CA LEU A 19 5.46 -14.52 -15.16
C LEU A 19 6.85 -15.00 -14.71
N CYS A 20 7.63 -14.10 -14.09
CA CYS A 20 8.86 -14.45 -13.37
C CYS A 20 8.62 -14.70 -11.87
N SER A 21 7.52 -14.14 -11.35
CA SER A 21 7.10 -14.09 -9.95
C SER A 21 5.56 -14.09 -9.91
N PRO A 22 4.93 -14.31 -8.74
CA PRO A 22 3.48 -14.11 -8.58
C PRO A 22 3.06 -12.75 -9.13
N SER A 23 2.16 -12.74 -10.11
CA SER A 23 1.76 -11.53 -10.83
C SER A 23 0.25 -11.41 -10.89
N GLY A 24 -0.28 -10.19 -10.81
CA GLY A 24 -1.72 -9.97 -10.88
C GLY A 24 -2.15 -8.58 -10.45
N MET A 25 -3.31 -8.46 -9.81
CA MET A 25 -3.85 -7.16 -9.38
C MET A 25 -3.50 -6.90 -7.93
N PHE A 26 -3.07 -5.67 -7.67
CA PHE A 26 -2.91 -5.12 -6.34
C PHE A 26 -3.61 -3.76 -6.28
N ASN A 27 -4.45 -3.54 -5.27
CA ASN A 27 -5.02 -2.22 -4.99
C ASN A 27 -5.06 -1.97 -3.49
N PHE A 28 -4.70 -0.76 -3.07
CA PHE A 28 -5.30 -0.20 -1.86
C PHE A 28 -6.77 0.12 -2.15
N ILE A 29 -7.64 -0.13 -1.17
CA ILE A 29 -9.03 0.33 -1.17
C ILE A 29 -9.13 1.30 -0.02
N ILE A 30 -9.34 2.58 -0.31
CA ILE A 30 -9.46 3.66 0.67
C ILE A 30 -10.84 4.26 0.51
N ASN A 31 -11.69 4.15 1.53
CA ASN A 31 -13.07 4.63 1.50
C ASN A 31 -13.79 4.25 0.19
N ASP A 32 -13.84 2.96 -0.15
CA ASP A 32 -14.40 2.38 -1.38
C ASP A 32 -13.65 2.63 -2.71
N ILE A 33 -12.62 3.47 -2.71
CA ILE A 33 -11.85 3.80 -3.93
C ILE A 33 -10.67 2.85 -4.10
N PHE A 34 -10.58 2.20 -5.26
CA PHE A 34 -9.47 1.33 -5.63
C PHE A 34 -8.31 2.17 -6.19
N ILE A 35 -7.11 1.98 -5.64
CA ILE A 35 -5.89 2.69 -6.03
C ILE A 35 -4.77 1.66 -6.25
N PRO A 36 -4.19 1.55 -7.46
CA PRO A 36 -4.37 2.45 -8.62
C PRO A 36 -5.72 2.30 -9.34
N GLY A 37 -6.49 1.24 -9.09
CA GLY A 37 -7.79 1.02 -9.75
C GLY A 37 -7.68 0.74 -11.26
N LYS A 38 -6.47 0.42 -11.73
CA LYS A 38 -6.17 0.12 -13.13
C LYS A 38 -6.11 -1.40 -13.31
N GLY A 39 -6.62 -1.90 -14.44
CA GLY A 39 -6.51 -3.32 -14.82
C GLY A 39 -5.11 -3.71 -15.29
N VAL A 40 -4.09 -3.32 -14.52
CA VAL A 40 -2.67 -3.57 -14.79
C VAL A 40 -2.20 -4.79 -14.01
N THR A 41 -1.31 -5.57 -14.62
CA THR A 41 -0.64 -6.69 -13.97
C THR A 41 0.61 -6.17 -13.26
N ILE A 42 0.62 -6.28 -11.93
CA ILE A 42 1.68 -5.87 -11.03
C ILE A 42 2.44 -7.12 -10.57
N ASP A 43 3.75 -7.00 -10.38
CA ASP A 43 4.55 -8.00 -9.68
C ASP A 43 4.15 -8.01 -8.19
N LEU A 44 3.41 -9.04 -7.79
CA LEU A 44 2.87 -9.16 -6.44
C LEU A 44 3.98 -9.46 -5.42
N TYR A 45 5.07 -10.10 -5.86
CA TYR A 45 6.23 -10.32 -4.99
C TYR A 45 6.87 -8.98 -4.62
N MET A 46 7.16 -8.16 -5.62
CA MET A 46 7.80 -6.86 -5.39
C MET A 46 6.94 -5.94 -4.54
N VAL A 47 5.66 -5.78 -4.85
CA VAL A 47 4.79 -4.85 -4.11
C VAL A 47 4.56 -5.31 -2.65
N ILE A 48 4.31 -6.60 -2.42
CA ILE A 48 4.04 -7.12 -1.06
C ILE A 48 5.31 -7.04 -0.19
N SER A 49 6.46 -7.44 -0.75
CA SER A 49 7.74 -7.38 -0.03
C SER A 49 8.12 -5.93 0.25
N SER A 50 8.03 -5.05 -0.75
CA SER A 50 8.32 -3.61 -0.58
C SER A 50 7.47 -2.99 0.53
N LEU A 51 6.15 -3.25 0.54
CA LEU A 51 5.26 -2.74 1.59
C LEU A 51 5.66 -3.20 3.00
N LYS A 52 5.94 -4.50 3.16
CA LYS A 52 6.27 -5.08 4.46
C LYS A 52 7.64 -4.61 4.95
N GLU A 53 8.63 -4.61 4.09
CA GLU A 53 10.01 -4.20 4.41
C GLU A 53 10.08 -2.70 4.69
N SER A 54 9.43 -1.89 3.86
CA SER A 54 9.39 -0.44 4.02
C SER A 54 8.69 -0.02 5.32
N LEU A 55 7.58 -0.67 5.66
CA LEU A 55 6.91 -0.47 6.95
C LEU A 55 7.83 -0.83 8.11
N GLU A 56 8.44 -2.01 8.08
CA GLU A 56 9.29 -2.50 9.16
C GLU A 56 10.56 -1.65 9.35
N ALA A 57 11.19 -1.21 8.25
CA ALA A 57 12.34 -0.33 8.27
C ALA A 57 11.95 1.08 8.72
N GLY A 58 10.84 1.62 8.22
CA GLY A 58 10.32 2.94 8.55
C GLY A 58 9.97 3.07 10.03
N LEU A 59 9.26 2.09 10.59
CA LEU A 59 8.90 2.07 12.02
C LEU A 59 10.13 2.06 12.96
N LYS A 60 11.27 1.54 12.49
CA LYS A 60 12.54 1.56 13.25
C LYS A 60 13.29 2.89 13.14
N LYS A 61 13.07 3.63 12.05
CA LYS A 61 13.79 4.88 11.73
C LYS A 61 13.04 6.12 12.20
N ILE A 62 11.71 6.09 12.21
CA ILE A 62 10.90 7.26 12.55
C ILE A 62 11.17 7.72 14.00
N ASP A 63 11.44 9.02 14.16
CA ASP A 63 11.88 9.60 15.43
C ASP A 63 10.79 10.45 16.13
N GLY A 64 9.65 10.63 15.46
CA GLY A 64 8.51 11.36 16.00
C GLY A 64 7.34 11.44 15.03
N ASP A 65 6.33 12.19 15.45
CA ASP A 65 5.12 12.44 14.68
C ASP A 65 5.33 13.63 13.74
N ILE A 66 4.58 13.65 12.64
CA ILE A 66 4.46 14.86 11.80
C ILE A 66 3.47 15.86 12.41
N GLY A 67 2.67 15.41 13.38
CA GLY A 67 1.68 16.23 14.09
C GLY A 67 0.47 16.57 13.23
N ASP A 68 -0.33 17.54 13.67
CA ASP A 68 -1.55 18.01 12.97
C ASP A 68 -1.27 19.14 11.97
N ILE A 69 -0.18 19.02 11.18
CA ILE A 69 0.12 19.99 10.13
C ILE A 69 -0.73 19.72 8.87
N PRO A 70 -1.33 20.74 8.22
CA PRO A 70 -2.03 20.57 6.95
C PRO A 70 -1.15 19.91 5.89
N ILE A 71 -1.73 19.08 5.02
CA ILE A 71 -0.97 18.33 4.00
C ILE A 71 -0.23 19.27 3.03
N GLU A 72 -0.80 20.43 2.75
CA GLU A 72 -0.23 21.45 1.87
C GLU A 72 1.01 22.13 2.47
N GLU A 73 1.21 22.01 3.78
CA GLU A 73 2.38 22.54 4.50
C GLU A 73 3.48 21.48 4.67
N ILE A 74 3.22 20.22 4.31
CA ILE A 74 4.21 19.15 4.32
C ILE A 74 5.07 19.27 3.07
N ASP A 75 6.39 19.35 3.24
CA ASP A 75 7.32 19.28 2.11
C ASP A 75 7.40 17.84 1.59
N LEU A 76 6.65 17.59 0.51
CA LEU A 76 6.62 16.33 -0.22
C LEU A 76 7.40 16.41 -1.54
N SER A 77 8.17 17.49 -1.75
CA SER A 77 8.68 17.82 -3.07
C SER A 77 9.86 16.94 -3.52
N GLU A 78 10.84 16.64 -2.65
CA GLU A 78 11.97 15.74 -2.97
C GLU A 78 12.66 15.19 -1.69
N GLY A 79 13.01 13.89 -1.65
CA GLY A 79 14.02 13.32 -0.71
C GLY A 79 13.51 12.38 0.39
N GLU A 80 14.37 12.10 1.38
CA GLU A 80 13.99 11.36 2.60
C GLU A 80 13.02 12.21 3.42
N PHE A 81 11.74 11.85 3.40
CA PHE A 81 10.71 12.53 4.16
C PHE A 81 10.97 12.39 5.66
N LYS A 82 11.15 13.51 6.36
CA LYS A 82 11.32 13.49 7.82
C LYS A 82 10.01 13.02 8.45
N ASN A 83 10.09 11.97 9.26
CA ASN A 83 8.95 11.42 10.02
C ASN A 83 7.79 10.91 9.17
N LEU A 84 8.07 10.54 7.92
CA LEU A 84 7.16 9.80 7.06
C LEU A 84 7.85 8.52 6.61
N ILE A 85 7.07 7.46 6.49
CA ILE A 85 7.51 6.17 5.97
C ILE A 85 6.99 6.07 4.53
N SER A 86 7.87 6.04 3.54
CA SER A 86 7.46 5.60 2.20
C SER A 86 7.10 4.12 2.25
N LEU A 87 5.92 3.76 1.75
CA LEU A 87 5.41 2.38 1.73
C LEU A 87 5.72 1.67 0.39
N ASP A 88 6.25 2.38 -0.60
CA ASP A 88 6.63 1.84 -1.92
C ASP A 88 8.08 2.21 -2.26
N ASN A 89 9.04 1.85 -1.41
CA ASN A 89 10.46 2.20 -1.63
C ASN A 89 11.03 1.65 -2.95
N GLU A 90 10.46 0.57 -3.48
CA GLU A 90 10.89 -0.01 -4.75
C GLU A 90 10.22 0.66 -5.97
N GLY A 91 9.31 1.62 -5.75
CA GLY A 91 8.64 2.39 -6.81
C GLY A 91 7.66 1.58 -7.67
N VAL A 92 7.21 0.41 -7.18
CA VAL A 92 6.37 -0.51 -7.96
C VAL A 92 5.00 0.10 -8.23
N LEU A 93 4.42 0.78 -7.25
CA LEU A 93 3.17 1.52 -7.39
C LEU A 93 3.39 2.87 -8.08
N TYR A 94 4.57 3.48 -7.89
CA TYR A 94 4.92 4.75 -8.51
C TYR A 94 4.95 4.66 -10.05
N ASP A 95 5.37 3.53 -10.61
CA ASP A 95 5.28 3.25 -12.05
C ASP A 95 3.84 3.37 -12.59
N TYR A 96 2.83 3.18 -11.72
CA TYR A 96 1.42 3.34 -12.02
C TYR A 96 0.85 4.71 -11.62
N GLY A 97 1.71 5.64 -11.20
CA GLY A 97 1.40 7.00 -10.79
C GLY A 97 0.96 7.14 -9.34
N CYS A 98 1.14 6.11 -8.51
CA CYS A 98 0.67 6.09 -7.13
C CYS A 98 1.83 5.95 -6.14
N ASP A 99 1.80 6.67 -5.04
CA ASP A 99 2.74 6.48 -3.92
C ASP A 99 1.98 6.68 -2.61
N PHE A 100 2.47 6.04 -1.55
CA PHE A 100 1.85 6.00 -0.23
C PHE A 100 2.89 6.29 0.85
N LEU A 101 2.59 7.27 1.68
CA LEU A 101 3.42 7.72 2.79
C LEU A 101 2.63 7.55 4.09
N LEU A 102 3.26 7.02 5.12
CA LEU A 102 2.67 6.84 6.44
C LEU A 102 3.34 7.76 7.46
N GLY A 103 2.57 8.68 8.01
CA GLY A 103 2.95 9.53 9.15
C GLY A 103 2.10 9.25 10.38
N PHE A 104 2.37 10.00 11.45
CA PHE A 104 1.68 9.85 12.72
C PHE A 104 1.32 11.21 13.33
N ASP A 105 0.23 11.23 14.10
CA ASP A 105 -0.18 12.34 14.96
C ASP A 105 -0.83 11.78 16.24
N GLY A 106 -0.05 11.65 17.31
CA GLY A 106 -0.44 11.06 18.57
C GLY A 106 -0.96 9.63 18.43
N ASN A 107 -2.28 9.50 18.50
CA ASN A 107 -3.02 8.23 18.40
C ASN A 107 -3.59 7.98 17.00
N GLU A 108 -3.16 8.75 16.00
CA GLU A 108 -3.57 8.60 14.60
C GLU A 108 -2.39 8.20 13.70
N GLU A 109 -2.71 7.42 12.67
CA GLU A 109 -1.92 7.24 11.46
C GLU A 109 -2.44 8.18 10.37
N ARG A 110 -1.54 8.90 9.72
CA ARG A 110 -1.82 9.78 8.60
C ARG A 110 -1.34 9.10 7.32
N LEU A 111 -2.26 8.50 6.56
CA LEU A 111 -1.96 7.89 5.26
C LEU A 111 -2.09 8.95 4.17
N ILE A 112 -0.95 9.38 3.66
CA ILE A 112 -0.83 10.36 2.58
C ILE A 112 -0.56 9.60 1.29
N TYR A 113 -1.21 9.95 0.20
CA TYR A 113 -1.03 9.25 -1.07
C TYR A 113 -1.25 10.15 -2.28
N THR A 114 -0.63 9.77 -3.38
CA THR A 114 -0.83 10.37 -4.70
C THR A 114 -1.37 9.33 -5.68
N VAL A 115 -2.06 9.79 -6.72
CA VAL A 115 -2.56 8.96 -7.83
C VAL A 115 -2.24 9.56 -9.20
N ASP A 116 -1.44 10.63 -9.23
CA ASP A 116 -1.16 11.45 -10.41
C ASP A 116 0.32 11.79 -10.60
N TYR A 117 1.21 10.90 -10.16
CA TYR A 117 2.67 11.09 -10.17
C TYR A 117 3.12 12.27 -9.31
N ALA A 118 2.67 12.29 -8.05
CA ALA A 118 3.05 13.31 -7.06
C ALA A 118 2.70 14.76 -7.46
N LYS A 119 1.72 14.95 -8.35
CA LYS A 119 1.22 16.30 -8.71
C LYS A 119 0.24 16.82 -7.67
N SER A 120 -0.51 15.92 -7.05
CA SER A 120 -1.36 16.19 -5.91
C SER A 120 -1.32 15.05 -4.92
N TYR A 121 -1.61 15.38 -3.65
CA TYR A 121 -1.68 14.42 -2.57
C TYR A 121 -3.04 14.52 -1.86
N ALA A 122 -3.53 13.36 -1.44
CA ALA A 122 -4.68 13.21 -0.57
C ALA A 122 -4.24 12.61 0.76
N GLU A 123 -5.05 12.79 1.79
CA GLU A 123 -4.83 12.21 3.11
C GLU A 123 -6.08 11.47 3.58
N THR A 124 -5.86 10.38 4.31
CA THR A 124 -6.87 9.79 5.18
C THR A 124 -6.23 9.45 6.52
N ARG A 125 -6.95 9.73 7.60
CA ARG A 125 -6.49 9.50 8.97
C ARG A 125 -7.20 8.29 9.57
N TYR A 126 -6.44 7.49 10.33
CA TYR A 126 -6.93 6.28 10.98
C TYR A 126 -6.45 6.21 12.43
N PRO A 127 -7.12 5.44 13.31
CA PRO A 127 -6.55 5.09 14.60
C PRO A 127 -5.19 4.40 14.43
N LYS A 128 -4.24 4.71 15.31
CA LYS A 128 -2.88 4.16 15.23
C LYS A 128 -2.84 2.64 15.18
N GLY A 129 -1.99 2.11 14.31
CA GLY A 129 -1.83 0.69 14.03
C GLY A 129 -2.87 0.11 13.08
N THR A 130 -3.68 0.92 12.39
CA THR A 130 -4.68 0.44 11.42
C THR A 130 -4.01 -0.01 10.12
N VAL A 131 -3.24 0.89 9.50
CA VAL A 131 -2.45 0.65 8.29
C VAL A 131 -1.36 -0.39 8.57
N GLU A 132 -0.67 -0.29 9.71
CA GLU A 132 0.33 -1.28 10.11
C GLU A 132 -0.26 -2.69 10.16
N LYS A 133 -1.38 -2.88 10.89
CA LYS A 133 -2.03 -4.19 10.99
C LYS A 133 -2.52 -4.69 9.64
N LEU A 134 -2.99 -3.80 8.77
CA LEU A 134 -3.43 -4.17 7.42
C LEU A 134 -2.29 -4.72 6.58
N ILE A 135 -1.15 -4.03 6.51
CA ILE A 135 0.03 -4.47 5.76
C ILE A 135 0.61 -5.76 6.36
N ARG A 136 0.65 -5.87 7.70
CA ARG A 136 1.12 -7.10 8.36
C ARG A 136 0.22 -8.31 8.06
N LYS A 137 -1.09 -8.10 7.86
CA LYS A 137 -2.05 -9.16 7.47
C LYS A 137 -1.91 -9.64 6.03
N LEU A 138 -1.21 -8.91 5.15
CA LEU A 138 -0.95 -9.42 3.80
C LEU A 138 -0.24 -10.78 3.89
N PRO A 139 -0.63 -11.76 3.06
CA PRO A 139 0.15 -12.98 2.91
C PRO A 139 1.54 -12.65 2.36
N LEU A 140 2.46 -13.60 2.46
CA LEU A 140 3.68 -13.55 1.66
C LEU A 140 3.30 -13.84 0.20
N ALA A 141 4.00 -13.24 -0.75
CA ALA A 141 3.67 -13.46 -2.15
C ALA A 141 3.87 -14.93 -2.56
N GLU A 142 4.84 -15.64 -1.97
CA GLU A 142 5.08 -17.05 -2.28
C GLU A 142 4.00 -17.99 -1.73
N SER A 143 3.16 -17.54 -0.79
CA SER A 143 2.03 -18.34 -0.32
C SER A 143 0.77 -18.15 -1.19
N LEU A 144 0.81 -17.23 -2.16
CA LEU A 144 -0.28 -17.06 -3.12
C LEU A 144 -0.28 -18.22 -4.14
N THR A 145 -1.47 -18.72 -4.44
CA THR A 145 -1.68 -19.74 -5.46
C THR A 145 -2.90 -19.41 -6.31
N ILE A 146 -2.88 -19.91 -7.55
CA ILE A 146 -3.97 -19.73 -8.51
C ILE A 146 -4.74 -21.04 -8.65
N ASP A 147 -6.03 -21.03 -8.34
CA ASP A 147 -6.96 -22.09 -8.72
C ASP A 147 -7.72 -21.66 -9.98
N LYS A 148 -7.54 -22.42 -11.07
CA LYS A 148 -8.23 -22.21 -12.35
C LYS A 148 -9.21 -23.36 -12.56
N THR A 149 -10.47 -23.16 -12.20
CA THR A 149 -11.53 -24.19 -12.32
C THR A 149 -12.74 -23.61 -13.07
N ASN A 150 -13.24 -24.32 -14.09
CA ASN A 150 -14.43 -23.94 -14.87
C ASN A 150 -14.40 -22.50 -15.46
N GLY A 151 -13.21 -22.02 -15.86
CA GLY A 151 -13.04 -20.66 -16.39
C GLY A 151 -13.04 -19.55 -15.34
N VAL A 152 -13.07 -19.91 -14.04
CA VAL A 152 -12.93 -18.98 -12.93
C VAL A 152 -11.49 -19.04 -12.41
N ILE A 153 -10.90 -17.86 -12.18
CA ILE A 153 -9.60 -17.71 -11.54
C ILE A 153 -9.85 -17.28 -10.09
N ILE A 154 -9.32 -18.05 -9.13
CA ILE A 154 -9.43 -17.76 -7.71
C ILE A 154 -8.03 -17.73 -7.12
N THR A 155 -7.68 -16.61 -6.48
CA THR A 155 -6.46 -16.52 -5.66
C THR A 155 -6.71 -17.13 -4.29
N LYS A 156 -5.80 -18.01 -3.86
CA LYS A 156 -5.83 -18.67 -2.55
C LYS A 156 -4.50 -18.47 -1.82
N ILE A 157 -4.53 -18.64 -0.50
CA ILE A 157 -3.34 -18.72 0.35
C ILE A 157 -3.11 -20.19 0.70
N ASN A 158 -1.90 -20.68 0.50
CA ASN A 158 -1.47 -22.04 0.87
C ASN A 158 -0.72 -22.04 2.21
#